data_AF-A0A0R1LVP7-F1
#
_entry.id   AF-A0A0R1LVP7-F1
#
_cell.length_a   1.000
_cell.length_b   1.000
_cell.length_c   1.000
_cell.angle_alpha   90.00
_cell.angle_beta   90.00
_cell.angle_gamma   90.00
#
_symmetry.space_group_name_H-M   'P 1'
#
loop_
_entity.id
_entity.type
_entity.pdbx_description
1 polymer ?
#
loop_
_entity_poly.entity_id
_entity_poly.type
_entity_poly.pdbx_seq_one_letter_code
_entity_poly.pdbx_strand_id
1 'polypeptide(L)' 'MTHADIAVQIKLLILFTVGLITLLTFIIRHYRQDHRIDLKTTLPLILVALFMAGVLFNLALL' A
#
# COMPACT_ATOMS: atom_id res chain seq x y z
N MET A 1 21.27 -13.63 -4.74
CA MET A 1 20.22 -13.99 -3.75
C MET A 1 20.22 -15.49 -3.54
N THR A 2 20.14 -15.95 -2.30
CA THR A 2 19.87 -17.36 -2.01
C THR A 2 18.39 -17.68 -2.29
N HIS A 3 18.04 -18.96 -2.44
CA HIS A 3 16.64 -19.38 -2.61
C HIS A 3 15.75 -18.93 -1.42
N ALA A 4 16.32 -18.84 -0.21
CA ALA A 4 15.62 -18.35 0.97
C ALA A 4 15.30 -16.85 0.85
N ASP A 5 16.21 -16.05 0.30
CA ASP A 5 16.00 -14.60 0.11
C ASP A 5 14.86 -14.33 -0.87
N ILE A 6 14.80 -15.07 -1.99
CA ILE A 6 13.75 -14.93 -3.00
C ILE A 6 12.38 -15.30 -2.42
N ALA A 7 12.31 -16.38 -1.64
CA ALA A 7 11.06 -16.80 -1.01
C ALA A 7 10.53 -15.76 0.01
N VAL A 8 11.43 -15.12 0.76
CA VAL A 8 11.06 -14.02 1.67
C VAL A 8 10.58 -12.80 0.88
N GLN A 9 11.28 -12.44 -0.19
CA GLN A 9 10.92 -11.30 -1.04
C GLN A 9 9.53 -11.45 -1.65
N ILE A 10 9.20 -12.64 -2.18
CA ILE A 10 7.86 -12.93 -2.73
C ILE A 10 6.78 -12.79 -1.64
N LYS A 11 7.03 -13.31 -0.43
CA LYS A 11 6.08 -13.17 0.69
C LYS A 11 5.84 -11.71 1.07
N LEU A 12 6.92 -10.92 1.14
CA LEU A 12 6.83 -9.48 1.41
C LEU A 12 6.07 -8.76 0.30
N LEU A 13 6.30 -9.11 -0.97
CA LEU A 13 5.63 -8.50 -2.11
C LEU A 13 4.12 -8.75 -2.05
N ILE A 14 3.71 -9.99 -1.75
CA ILE A 14 2.30 -10.34 -1.58
C ILE A 14 1.70 -9.58 -0.39
N LEU A 15 2.35 -9.58 0.78
CA LEU A 15 1.84 -8.93 1.99
C LEU A 15 1.63 -7.42 1.78
N PHE A 16 2.62 -6.74 1.20
CA PHE A 16 2.52 -5.31 0.91
C PHE A 16 1.48 -5.01 -0.16
N THR A 17 1.34 -5.86 -1.18
CA THR A 17 0.32 -5.70 -2.23
C THR A 17 -1.09 -5.79 -1.65
N VAL A 18 -1.36 -6.79 -0.81
CA VAL A 18 -2.67 -6.93 -0.13
C VAL A 18 -2.94 -5.75 0.79
N GLY A 19 -1.91 -5.27 1.51
CA GLY A 19 -2.01 -4.07 2.34
C GLY A 19 -2.39 -2.82 1.54
N LEU A 20 -1.73 -2.59 0.39
CA LEU A 20 -2.01 -1.46 -0.48
C LEU A 20 -3.43 -1.51 -1.06
N ILE A 21 -3.88 -2.68 -1.52
CA ILE A 21 -5.26 -2.85 -2.03
C ILE A 21 -6.28 -2.53 -0.94
N THR A 22 -6.04 -3.02 0.28
CA THR A 22 -6.93 -2.76 1.42
C THR A 22 -7.00 -1.27 1.74
N LEU A 23 -5.86 -0.59 1.76
CA LEU A 23 -5.76 0.84 2.02
C LEU A 23 -6.49 1.67 0.94
N LEU A 24 -6.27 1.35 -0.35
CA LEU A 24 -6.98 1.99 -1.46
C LEU A 24 -8.48 1.77 -1.37
N THR A 25 -8.91 0.54 -1.04
CA THR A 25 -10.33 0.22 -0.84
C THR A 25 -10.94 1.06 0.29
N PHE A 26 -10.20 1.25 1.38
CA PHE A 26 -10.63 2.08 2.49
C PHE A 26 -10.75 3.56 2.08
N ILE A 27 -9.76 4.10 1.36
CA ILE A 27 -9.78 5.48 0.85
C ILE A 27 -11.00 5.69 -0.06
N ILE A 28 -11.23 4.77 -1.00
CA ILE A 28 -12.37 4.84 -1.95
C ILE A 28 -13.69 4.76 -1.20
N ARG A 29 -13.81 3.84 -0.24
CA ARG A 29 -15.04 3.67 0.56
C ARG A 29 -15.31 4.90 1.41
N HIS A 30 -14.30 5.43 2.08
CA HIS A 30 -14.41 6.64 2.89
C HIS A 30 -14.84 7.84 2.03
N TYR A 31 -14.21 8.03 0.86
CA TYR A 31 -14.61 9.06 -0.10
C TYR A 31 -16.08 8.92 -0.54
N ARG A 32 -16.53 7.68 -0.80
CA ARG A 32 -17.91 7.41 -1.24
C ARG A 32 -18.94 7.66 -0.14
N GLN A 33 -18.62 7.37 1.11
CA GLN A 33 -19.53 7.53 2.23
C GLN A 33 -19.68 8.99 2.65
N ASP A 34 -18.58 9.72 2.74
CA ASP A 34 -18.60 11.08 3.29
C ASP A 34 -18.75 12.17 2.22
N HIS A 35 -18.60 11.85 0.92
CA HIS A 35 -18.66 12.78 -0.23
C HIS A 35 -17.78 14.04 -0.07
N ARG A 36 -16.91 14.06 0.94
CA ARG A 36 -15.98 15.11 1.27
C ARG A 36 -14.63 14.47 1.51
N ILE A 37 -13.61 15.09 0.93
CA ILE A 37 -12.23 14.81 1.30
C ILE A 37 -11.99 15.56 2.60
N ASP A 38 -12.09 14.87 3.73
CA ASP A 38 -11.56 15.41 4.96
C ASP A 38 -10.03 15.43 4.86
N LEU A 39 -9.47 16.62 4.67
CA LEU A 39 -8.03 16.81 4.51
C LEU A 39 -7.24 16.31 5.72
N LYS A 40 -7.86 16.24 6.91
CA LYS A 40 -7.17 15.77 8.11
C LYS A 40 -7.00 14.25 8.14
N THR A 41 -7.94 13.52 7.54
CA THR A 41 -8.00 12.05 7.62
C THR A 41 -7.54 11.40 6.32
N THR A 42 -7.98 11.92 5.18
CA THR A 42 -7.67 11.33 3.86
C THR A 42 -6.24 11.63 3.40
N LEU A 43 -5.69 12.80 3.76
CA LEU A 43 -4.34 13.21 3.35
C LEU A 43 -3.23 12.33 3.95
N PRO A 44 -3.23 11.99 5.26
CA PRO A 44 -2.25 11.03 5.79
C PRO A 44 -2.44 9.63 5.19
N LEU A 45 -3.67 9.21 4.91
CA LEU A 45 -3.97 7.95 4.23
C LEU A 45 -3.35 7.88 2.81
N ILE A 46 -3.45 8.96 2.03
CA ILE A 46 -2.82 9.05 0.71
C ILE A 46 -1.30 9.03 0.80
N LEU A 47 -0.71 9.72 1.78
CA LEU A 47 0.74 9.69 2.03
C LEU A 47 1.24 8.28 2.35
N VAL A 48 0.52 7.55 3.20
CA VAL A 48 0.82 6.15 3.51
C VAL A 48 0.69 5.27 2.25
N ALA A 49 -0.32 5.50 1.42
CA ALA A 49 -0.48 4.78 0.15
C ALA A 49 0.71 4.99 -0.78
N LEU A 50 1.16 6.24 -0.95
CA LEU A 50 2.33 6.59 -1.74
C LEU A 50 3.61 5.96 -1.20
N PHE A 51 3.80 5.99 0.11
CA PHE A 51 4.93 5.33 0.75
C PHE A 51 4.92 3.81 0.51
N MET A 52 3.78 3.14 0.70
CA MET A 52 3.64 1.71 0.41
C MET A 52 3.90 1.37 -1.05
N ALA A 53 3.44 2.20 -1.99
CA ALA A 53 3.74 2.03 -3.41
C ALA A 53 5.25 2.16 -3.69
N GLY A 54 5.94 3.10 -3.05
CA GLY A 54 7.39 3.25 -3.14
C GLY A 54 8.16 2.05 -2.57
N VAL A 55 7.69 1.49 -1.45
CA VAL A 55 8.26 0.26 -0.88
C VAL A 55 8.08 -0.91 -1.83
N LEU A 56 6.89 -1.10 -2.41
CA LEU A 56 6.65 -2.15 -3.41
C LEU A 56 7.52 -1.99 -4.65
N PHE A 57 7.70 -0.76 -5.13
CA PHE A 57 8.56 -0.48 -6.27
C PHE A 57 10.02 -0.84 -5.99
N ASN A 58 10.55 -0.46 -4.82
CA ASN A 58 11.90 -0.85 -4.40
C ASN A 58 12.03 -2.36 -4.24
N LEU A 59 11.03 -3.01 -3.64
CA LEU A 59 11.01 -4.45 -3.43
C LEU A 59 10.97 -5.23 -4.76
N ALA A 60 10.31 -4.69 -5.79
CA ALA A 60 10.23 -5.29 -7.11
C ALA A 60 11.50 -5.09 -7.97
N LEU A 61 12.30 -4.07 -7.66
CA LEU A 61 13.58 -3.78 -8.33
C LEU A 61 14.77 -4.54 -7.73
N LEU A 62 14.63 -5.01 -6.49
CA LEU A 62 15.65 -5.76 -5.75
C LEU A 62 15.74 -7.22 -6.19
#